data_AF-A0A496SVL3-F1
#
_entry.id   AF-A0A496SVL3-F1
#
_cell.length_a   1.000
_cell.length_b   1.000
_cell.length_c   1.000
_cell.angle_alpha   90.00
_cell.angle_beta   90.00
_cell.angle_gamma   90.00
#
_symmetry.space_group_name_H-M   'P 1'
#
loop_
_entity.id
_entity.type
_entity.pdbx_description
1 polymer ?
#
loop_
_entity_poly.entity_id
_entity_poly.type
_entity_poly.pdbx_seq_one_letter_code
_entity_poly.pdbx_strand_id
1 'polypeptide(L)' 'MKIKILDVREIPSGEPGRIGKMDLIITYQVDALRTYITTMPKEEFTEERLKEKIKEELTEREKWLGKEIEI' A
#
# COMPACT_ATOMS: atom_id res chain seq x y z
N MET A 1 14.03 7.13 -4.77
CA MET A 1 13.69 6.30 -3.60
C MET A 1 13.61 4.86 -4.05
N LYS A 2 14.22 3.91 -3.32
CA LYS A 2 14.17 2.47 -3.61
C LYS A 2 13.36 1.80 -2.50
N ILE A 3 12.37 0.99 -2.87
CA ILE A 3 11.59 0.19 -1.92
C ILE A 3 11.94 -1.29 -2.09
N LYS A 4 11.79 -2.06 -1.02
CA LYS A 4 11.93 -3.51 -1.06
C LYS A 4 10.57 -4.15 -0.79
N ILE A 5 10.08 -4.94 -1.74
CA ILE A 5 8.90 -5.77 -1.51
C ILE A 5 9.31 -6.94 -0.60
N LEU A 6 8.57 -7.12 0.49
CA LEU A 6 8.81 -8.17 1.48
C LEU A 6 7.87 -9.36 1.29
N ASP A 7 6.61 -9.09 0.96
CA ASP A 7 5.58 -10.11 0.80
C ASP A 7 4.47 -9.62 -0.14
N VAL A 8 3.86 -10.54 -0.87
CA VAL A 8 2.70 -10.30 -1.74
C VAL A 8 1.73 -11.46 -1.56
N ARG A 9 0.51 -11.16 -1.11
CA ARG A 9 -0.54 -12.17 -0.89
C ARG A 9 -1.82 -11.81 -1.59
N GLU A 10 -2.48 -12.82 -2.13
CA GLU A 10 -3.83 -12.70 -2.64
C GLU A 10 -4.86 -12.94 -1.53
N ILE A 11 -5.86 -12.06 -1.47
CA ILE A 11 -7.02 -12.22 -0.60
C ILE A 11 -8.31 -12.02 -1.41
N PRO A 12 -9.44 -12.62 -1.03
CA PRO A 12 -10.73 -12.23 -1.58
C PRO A 12 -10.96 -10.72 -1.33
N SER A 13 -11.45 -10.02 -2.35
CA SER A 13 -11.78 -8.59 -2.24
C SER A 13 -12.88 -8.38 -1.21
N GLY A 14 -12.66 -7.43 -0.29
CA GLY A 14 -13.65 -7.01 0.71
C GLY A 14 -14.68 -6.01 0.17
N GLU A 15 -14.45 -5.45 -1.02
CA GLU A 15 -15.32 -4.43 -1.60
C GLU A 15 -16.63 -5.04 -2.14
N PRO A 16 -17.82 -4.53 -1.75
CA PRO A 16 -19.11 -5.08 -2.18
C PRO A 16 -19.31 -5.14 -3.70
N GLY A 17 -18.72 -4.19 -4.45
CA GLY A 17 -18.79 -4.15 -5.92
C GLY A 17 -17.84 -5.12 -6.63
N ARG A 18 -17.01 -5.85 -5.87
CA ARG A 18 -15.96 -6.73 -6.39
C ARG A 18 -16.04 -8.13 -5.79
N ILE A 19 -17.25 -8.59 -5.47
CA ILE A 19 -17.51 -9.96 -5.02
C ILE A 19 -16.95 -10.95 -6.05
N GLY A 20 -16.17 -11.93 -5.56
CA GLY A 20 -15.52 -12.95 -6.39
C GLY A 20 -14.20 -12.50 -7.03
N LYS A 21 -13.81 -11.22 -6.87
CA LYS A 21 -12.49 -10.74 -7.25
C LYS A 21 -11.47 -10.87 -6.12
N MET A 22 -10.20 -10.71 -6.48
CA MET A 22 -9.07 -10.81 -5.56
C MET A 22 -8.37 -9.46 -5.43
N ASP A 23 -7.87 -9.19 -4.23
CA ASP A 23 -6.94 -8.11 -3.94
C ASP A 23 -5.55 -8.67 -3.63
N LEU A 24 -4.55 -7.84 -3.87
CA LEU A 24 -3.19 -8.08 -3.42
C LEU A 24 -2.91 -7.23 -2.19
N ILE A 25 -2.49 -7.88 -1.12
CA ILE A 25 -1.83 -7.26 0.02
C ILE A 25 -0.34 -7.31 -0.24
N ILE A 26 0.30 -6.15 -0.28
CA ILE A 26 1.71 -6.00 -0.59
C ILE A 26 2.39 -5.35 0.61
N THR A 27 3.33 -6.08 1.22
CA THR A 27 4.16 -5.55 2.30
C THR A 27 5.48 -5.06 1.71
N TYR A 28 5.84 -3.81 1.99
CA TYR A 28 7.05 -3.19 1.46
C TYR A 28 7.79 -2.37 2.51
N GLN A 29 9.10 -2.28 2.34
CA GLN A 29 10.01 -1.55 3.21
C GLN A 29 10.60 -0.36 2.46
N VAL A 30 10.53 0.83 3.05
CA VAL A 30 11.12 2.06 2.49
C VAL A 30 12.52 2.36 3.04
N ASP A 31 12.80 1.95 4.28
CA ASP A 31 14.12 1.96 4.91
C ASP A 31 14.20 0.93 6.05
N ALA A 32 15.30 0.91 6.81
CA ALA A 32 15.54 -0.06 7.86
C ALA A 32 14.44 -0.12 8.94
N LEU A 33 13.72 0.98 9.20
CA LEU A 33 12.76 1.08 10.31
C LEU A 33 11.31 1.13 9.83
N ARG A 34 11.06 1.48 8.56
CA ARG A 34 9.71 1.73 8.05
C ARG A 34 9.26 0.64 7.07
N THR A 35 8.31 -0.16 7.54
CA THR A 35 7.60 -1.18 6.77
C THR A 35 6.12 -0.83 6.72
N TYR A 36 5.52 -0.90 5.53
CA TYR A 36 4.13 -0.59 5.29
C TYR A 36 3.44 -1.71 4.51
N ILE A 37 2.11 -1.68 4.55
CA ILE A 37 1.24 -2.57 3.82
C ILE A 37 0.35 -1.70 2.94
N THR A 38 0.24 -2.06 1.67
CA THR A 38 -0.73 -1.49 0.74
C THR A 38 -1.59 -2.59 0.14
N THR A 39 -2.83 -2.26 -0.22
CA THR A 39 -3.78 -3.22 -0.81
C THR A 39 -4.32 -2.68 -2.13
N MET A 40 -4.30 -3.49 -3.18
CA MET A 40 -4.83 -3.08 -4.49
C MET A 40 -5.52 -4.22 -5.24
N PRO A 41 -6.43 -3.90 -6.18
CA PRO A 41 -7.04 -4.89 -7.05
C PRO A 41 -6.00 -5.73 -7.79
N LYS A 42 -6.13 -7.07 -7.77
CA LYS A 42 -5.21 -7.96 -8.48
C LYS A 42 -5.17 -7.67 -9.97
N GLU A 43 -6.32 -7.34 -10.56
CA GLU A 43 -6.44 -7.02 -11.99
C GLU A 43 -5.72 -5.73 -12.38
N GLU A 44 -5.45 -4.83 -11.43
CA GLU A 44 -4.74 -3.57 -11.66
C GLU A 44 -3.26 -3.64 -11.31
N PHE A 45 -2.77 -4.82 -10.91
CA PHE A 45 -1.41 -4.97 -10.44
C PHE A 45 -0.40 -4.87 -11.59
N THR A 46 0.30 -3.73 -11.61
CA THR A 46 1.52 -3.52 -12.40
C THR A 46 2.57 -2.83 -11.55
N GLU A 47 3.83 -2.86 -11.97
CA GLU A 47 4.91 -2.17 -11.27
C GLU A 47 4.66 -0.65 -11.23
N GLU A 48 4.17 -0.07 -12.31
CA GLU A 48 3.83 1.35 -12.41
C GLU A 48 2.71 1.72 -11.43
N ARG A 49 1.62 0.94 -11.42
CA ARG A 49 0.49 1.17 -10.52
C ARG A 49 0.87 1.01 -9.06
N LEU A 50 1.71 0.03 -8.75
CA LEU A 50 2.24 -0.14 -7.40
C LEU A 50 3.07 1.07 -6.96
N LYS A 51 3.94 1.59 -7.84
CA LYS A 51 4.74 2.79 -7.56
C LYS A 51 3.87 4.02 -7.33
N GLU A 52 2.86 4.24 -8.17
CA GLU A 52 1.90 5.34 -8.01
C GLU A 52 1.20 5.27 -6.65
N LYS A 53 0.62 4.12 -6.33
CA LYS A 53 -0.09 3.91 -5.07
C LYS A 53 0.80 4.12 -3.84
N ILE A 54 1.99 3.56 -3.84
CA ILE A 54 2.95 3.72 -2.74
C ILE A 54 3.34 5.20 -2.59
N LYS A 55 3.52 5.93 -3.70
CA LYS A 55 3.85 7.35 -3.67
C LYS A 55 2.70 8.16 -3.05
N GLU A 56 1.47 7.92 -3.45
CA GLU A 56 0.28 8.58 -2.90
C GLU A 56 0.15 8.35 -1.39
N GLU A 57 0.29 7.10 -0.94
CA GLU A 57 0.21 6.75 0.48
C GLU A 57 1.33 7.40 1.31
N LEU A 58 2.55 7.45 0.77
CA LEU A 58 3.67 8.11 1.45
C LEU A 58 3.46 9.62 1.53
N THR A 59 3.00 10.27 0.46
CA THR A 59 2.67 11.70 0.46
C THR A 59 1.56 12.01 1.46
N GLU A 60 0.54 11.16 1.58
CA GLU A 60 -0.50 11.37 2.59
C GLU A 60 0.07 11.25 4.01
N ARG A 61 0.92 10.26 4.28
CA ARG A 61 1.59 10.09 5.59
C ARG A 61 2.48 11.29 5.93
N GLU A 62 3.20 11.82 4.95
CA GLU A 62 4.06 12.99 5.13
C GLU A 62 3.31 14.23 5.63
N LYS A 63 2.01 14.38 5.30
CA LYS A 63 1.17 15.48 5.81
C LYS A 63 0.94 15.44 7.32
N TRP A 64 1.16 14.29 7.95
CA TRP A 64 0.97 14.07 9.39
C TRP A 64 2.28 14.01 10.16
N LEU A 65 3.43 13.90 9.48
CA LEU A 65 4.73 13.82 10.14
C LEU A 65 5.01 15.09 10.93
N GLY A 66 5.41 14.92 12.19
CA GLY A 66 5.77 16.02 13.09
C GLY A 66 4.59 16.87 13.57
N LYS A 67 3.34 16.48 13.28
CA LYS A 67 2.17 17.13 13.88
C LYS A 67 1.95 16.63 15.30
N GLU A 68 1.70 17.57 16.21
CA GLU A 68 1.22 17.30 17.55
C GLU A 68 -0.31 17.45 17.58
N ILE A 69 -0.99 16.50 18.21
CA ILE A 69 -2.46 16.49 18.33
C ILE A 69 -2.78 16.41 19.82
N GLU A 70 -3.48 17.42 20.34
CA GLU A 70 -4.05 17.41 21.68
C GLU A 70 -5.41 16.71 21.64
N ILE A 71 -5.71 15.87 22.63
CA ILE A 71 -6.91 15.03 22.73
C ILE A 71 -7.87 15.62 23.76
#